data_AF-A0A3S1G3A9-F1
#
_entry.id   AF-A0A3S1G3A9-F1
#
_cell.length_a   1.000
_cell.length_b   1.000
_cell.length_c   1.000
_cell.angle_alpha   90.00
_cell.angle_beta   90.00
_cell.angle_gamma   90.00
#
_symmetry.space_group_name_H-M   'P 1'
#
loop_
_entity.id
_entity.type
_entity.pdbx_description
1 polymer ?
#
loop_
_entity_poly.entity_id
_entity_poly.type
_entity_poly.pdbx_seq_one_letter_code
_entity_poly.pdbx_strand_id
1 'polypeptide(L)'
;MDERLLKAVEDRTDDLVALTADLIRFPTVNPPGEAYRPCAEFLGARLKKLGFETEFIRAEGAPGDSDRYPRVNVVARFDGRSPGPCVHFNSHIDVVEAG
;
A
#
# COMPACT_ATOMS: atom_id res chain seq x y z
N MET A 1 -9.16 -1.36 -26.21
CA MET A 1 -9.25 -1.44 -24.73
C MET A 1 -10.44 -2.34 -24.41
N ASP A 2 -10.36 -3.23 -23.43
CA ASP A 2 -11.52 -4.08 -23.05
C ASP A 2 -12.60 -3.21 -22.40
N GLU A 3 -13.76 -3.04 -23.06
CA GLU A 3 -14.87 -2.21 -22.58
C GLU A 3 -15.41 -2.66 -21.21
N ARG A 4 -15.36 -3.96 -20.90
CA ARG A 4 -15.80 -4.47 -19.59
C ARG A 4 -14.85 -4.04 -18.49
N LEU A 5 -13.54 -3.96 -18.78
CA LEU A 5 -12.55 -3.49 -17.83
C LEU A 5 -12.75 -2.01 -17.54
N LEU A 6 -12.96 -1.18 -18.56
CA LEU A 6 -13.21 0.25 -18.39
C LEU A 6 -14.46 0.49 -17.55
N LYS A 7 -15.56 -0.17 -17.88
CA LYS A 7 -16.80 -0.10 -17.09
C LYS A 7 -16.59 -0.54 -15.64
N ALA A 8 -15.83 -1.61 -15.42
CA ALA A 8 -15.51 -2.09 -14.07
C ALA A 8 -14.69 -1.08 -13.24
N VAL A 9 -13.83 -0.28 -13.89
CA VAL A 9 -13.10 0.81 -13.23
C VAL A 9 -14.04 1.97 -12.93
N GLU A 10 -14.86 2.39 -13.90
CA GLU A 10 -15.85 3.47 -13.72
C GLU A 10 -16.82 3.16 -12.57
N ASP A 11 -17.34 1.94 -12.52
CA ASP A 11 -18.27 1.47 -11.48
C ASP A 11 -17.63 1.44 -10.06
N ARG A 12 -16.30 1.60 -9.94
CA ARG A 12 -15.55 1.61 -8.67
C ARG A 12 -14.97 2.98 -8.31
N THR A 13 -15.34 4.03 -9.03
CA THR A 13 -14.84 5.40 -8.80
C THR A 13 -14.98 5.82 -7.34
N ASP A 14 -16.16 5.62 -6.73
CA ASP A 14 -16.43 6.03 -5.36
C ASP A 14 -15.54 5.29 -4.35
N ASP A 15 -15.35 3.97 -4.54
CA ASP A 15 -14.45 3.16 -3.72
C ASP A 15 -12.97 3.60 -3.85
N LEU A 16 -12.56 4.00 -5.05
CA LEU A 16 -11.20 4.52 -5.31
C LEU A 16 -10.98 5.87 -4.63
N VAL A 17 -11.97 6.76 -4.69
CA VAL A 17 -11.94 8.06 -4.00
C VAL A 17 -11.90 7.87 -2.49
N ALA A 18 -12.75 6.99 -1.94
CA ALA A 18 -12.77 6.68 -0.52
C ALA A 18 -11.43 6.12 -0.03
N LEU A 19 -10.87 5.14 -0.76
CA LEU A 19 -9.55 4.57 -0.46
C LEU A 19 -8.46 5.64 -0.47
N THR A 20 -8.47 6.51 -1.48
CA THR A 20 -7.47 7.58 -1.61
C THR A 20 -7.57 8.56 -0.45
N ALA A 21 -8.78 8.97 -0.08
CA ALA A 21 -9.01 9.86 1.05
C ALA A 21 -8.57 9.22 2.38
N ASP A 22 -8.83 7.92 2.58
CA ASP A 22 -8.36 7.19 3.76
C ASP A 22 -6.82 7.13 3.83
N LEU A 23 -6.15 6.89 2.70
CA LEU A 23 -4.69 6.89 2.63
C LEU A 23 -4.08 8.25 2.98
N ILE A 24 -4.66 9.34 2.47
CA ILE A 24 -4.20 10.72 2.75
C ILE A 24 -4.31 11.06 4.25
N ARG A 25 -5.26 10.46 4.98
CA ARG A 25 -5.43 10.70 6.42
C ARG A 25 -4.30 10.13 7.28
N PHE A 26 -3.48 9.22 6.75
CA PHE A 26 -2.30 8.75 7.46
C PHE A 26 -1.17 9.77 7.28
N PRO A 27 -0.64 10.39 8.35
CA PRO A 27 0.44 11.36 8.26
C PRO A 27 1.80 10.66 8.04
N THR A 28 2.01 10.12 6.83
CA THR A 28 3.25 9.43 6.42
C THR A 28 4.33 10.42 5.95
N VAL A 29 4.36 11.64 6.51
CA VAL A 29 5.32 12.69 6.14
C VAL A 29 6.75 12.24 6.47
N ASN A 30 7.64 12.38 5.50
CA ASN A 30 9.04 11.99 5.56
C ASN A 30 9.96 13.17 5.23
N PRO A 31 10.90 13.54 6.12
CA PRO A 31 11.11 13.04 7.49
C PRO A 31 9.99 13.43 8.49
N PRO A 32 9.79 12.69 9.61
CA PRO A 32 10.53 11.50 10.03
C PRO A 32 9.91 10.16 9.61
N GLY A 33 8.66 10.14 9.13
CA GLY A 33 7.91 8.92 8.78
C GLY A 33 7.08 8.36 9.94
N GLU A 34 6.12 9.15 10.44
CA GLU A 34 5.38 8.85 11.68
C GLU A 34 4.36 7.69 11.55
N ALA A 35 3.53 7.69 10.51
CA ALA A 35 2.41 6.76 10.38
C ALA A 35 2.62 5.59 9.40
N TYR A 36 3.85 5.14 9.19
CA TYR A 36 4.15 4.10 8.19
C TYR A 36 3.49 2.76 8.53
N ARG A 37 3.63 2.32 9.80
CA ARG A 37 3.05 1.05 10.25
C ARG A 37 1.51 1.04 10.15
N PRO A 38 0.78 2.03 10.69
CA PRO A 38 -0.67 2.09 10.54
C PRO A 38 -1.14 2.10 9.07
N CYS A 39 -0.48 2.87 8.19
CA CYS A 39 -0.82 2.92 6.77
C CYS A 39 -0.54 1.57 6.07
N ALA A 40 0.60 0.96 6.35
CA ALA A 40 0.94 -0.38 5.85
C ALA A 40 -0.08 -1.42 6.31
N GLU A 41 -0.45 -1.43 7.60
CA GLU A 41 -1.41 -2.38 8.17
C GLU A 41 -2.83 -2.20 7.58
N PHE A 42 -3.24 -0.95 7.32
CA PHE A 42 -4.48 -0.65 6.61
C PHE A 42 -4.50 -1.24 5.20
N LEU A 43 -3.43 -1.03 4.42
CA LEU A 43 -3.27 -1.61 3.09
C LEU A 43 -3.24 -3.14 3.13
N GLY A 44 -2.49 -3.71 4.07
CA GLY A 44 -2.38 -5.16 4.25
C GLY A 44 -3.73 -5.79 4.60
N ALA A 45 -4.49 -5.19 5.52
CA ALA A 45 -5.84 -5.65 5.85
C ALA A 45 -6.79 -5.58 4.65
N ARG A 46 -6.69 -4.53 3.83
CA ARG A 46 -7.46 -4.40 2.59
C ARG A 46 -7.10 -5.48 1.57
N LEU A 47 -5.81 -5.76 1.36
CA LEU A 47 -5.33 -6.75 0.40
C LEU A 47 -5.64 -8.18 0.85
N LYS A 48 -5.56 -8.47 2.16
CA LYS A 48 -6.00 -9.74 2.73
C LYS A 48 -7.45 -10.09 2.40
N LYS A 49 -8.36 -9.10 2.45
CA LYS A 49 -9.77 -9.29 2.05
C LYS A 49 -9.94 -9.66 0.57
N LEU A 50 -8.94 -9.36 -0.28
CA LEU A 50 -8.91 -9.72 -1.69
C LEU A 50 -8.17 -11.05 -1.95
N GLY A 51 -7.74 -11.76 -0.90
CA GLY A 51 -7.06 -13.06 -1.02
C GLY A 51 -5.54 -12.99 -1.14
N PHE A 52 -4.93 -11.83 -0.85
CA PHE A 52 -3.47 -11.73 -0.76
C PHE A 52 -2.97 -12.19 0.61
N GLU A 53 -1.84 -12.89 0.61
CA GLU A 53 -0.99 -13.00 1.79
C GLU A 53 -0.24 -11.68 1.99
N THR A 54 -0.08 -11.23 3.23
CA THR A 54 0.59 -9.95 3.51
C THR A 54 1.57 -10.07 4.65
N GLU A 55 2.78 -9.57 4.44
CA GLU A 55 3.86 -9.50 5.41
C GLU A 55 4.27 -8.05 5.68
N PHE A 56 4.71 -7.78 6.90
CA PHE A 56 5.19 -6.45 7.32
C PHE A 56 6.67 -6.54 7.68
N ILE A 57 7.51 -5.85 6.92
CA ILE A 57 8.96 -5.97 7.01
C ILE A 57 9.53 -4.61 7.41
N ARG A 58 10.18 -4.53 8.57
CA ARG A 58 10.95 -3.35 8.96
C ARG A 58 12.29 -3.34 8.22
N ALA A 59 12.62 -2.23 7.59
CA ALA A 59 13.92 -2.00 6.97
C ALA A 59 14.93 -1.53 8.04
N GLU A 60 15.35 -2.46 8.91
CA GLU A 60 16.27 -2.17 10.01
C GLU A 60 17.61 -1.61 9.49
N GLY A 61 18.06 -0.51 10.09
CA GLY A 61 19.32 0.16 9.73
C GLY A 61 19.25 0.98 8.43
N ALA A 62 18.11 1.02 7.75
CA ALA A 62 17.91 1.91 6.61
C ALA A 62 17.93 3.39 7.05
N PRO A 63 18.27 4.34 6.16
CA PRO A 63 18.23 5.76 6.47
C PRO A 63 16.88 6.21 7.06
N GLY A 64 16.94 6.82 8.25
CA GLY A 64 15.77 7.28 8.98
C GLY A 64 14.94 6.18 9.64
N ASP A 65 15.37 4.92 9.65
CA ASP A 65 14.83 3.91 10.56
C ASP A 65 15.30 4.16 11.99
N SER A 66 14.37 4.08 12.92
CA SER A 66 14.62 4.12 14.35
C SER A 66 13.47 3.46 15.08
N ASP A 67 13.65 3.09 16.35
CA ASP A 67 12.54 2.48 17.12
C ASP A 67 11.36 3.44 17.30
N ARG A 68 11.62 4.76 17.25
CA ARG A 68 10.57 5.79 17.27
C ARG A 68 9.88 5.95 15.92
N TYR A 69 10.60 5.78 14.82
CA TYR A 69 10.10 5.93 13.44
C TYR A 69 10.53 4.72 12.60
N PRO A 70 9.90 3.55 12.80
CA PRO A 70 10.30 2.33 12.11
C PRO A 70 9.90 2.37 10.63
N ARG A 71 10.83 2.01 9.74
CA ARG A 71 10.57 1.95 8.29
C ARG A 71 9.91 0.64 7.90
N VAL A 72 8.60 0.58 8.10
CA VAL A 72 7.80 -0.61 7.82
C VAL A 72 7.32 -0.61 6.37
N ASN A 73 7.59 -1.71 5.67
CA ASN A 73 7.07 -2.02 4.35
C ASN A 73 5.95 -3.06 4.47
N VAL A 74 4.99 -3.03 3.54
CA VAL A 74 4.04 -4.12 3.32
C VAL A 74 4.37 -4.82 2.02
N VAL A 75 4.51 -6.14 2.07
CA VAL A 75 4.63 -7.00 0.89
C VAL A 75 3.37 -7.84 0.81
N ALA A 76 2.67 -7.78 -0.32
CA ALA A 76 1.47 -8.55 -0.57
C ALA A 76 1.69 -9.50 -1.75
N ARG A 77 1.37 -10.78 -1.56
CA ARG A 77 1.50 -11.81 -2.58
C ARG A 77 0.15 -12.45 -2.85
N PHE A 78 -0.20 -12.54 -4.13
CA PHE A 78 -1.32 -13.35 -4.59
C PHE A 78 -0.75 -14.50 -5.42
N ASP A 79 -0.86 -15.73 -4.90
CA ASP A 79 -0.44 -16.90 -5.66
C ASP A 79 -1.55 -17.31 -6.64
N GLY A 80 -1.26 -17.23 -7.93
CA GLY A 80 -2.22 -17.47 -8.99
C GLY A 80 -2.66 -18.94 -9.04
N ARG A 81 -3.80 -19.21 -9.67
CA ARG A 81 -4.33 -20.59 -9.82
C ARG A 81 -3.62 -21.41 -10.90
N SER A 82 -2.84 -20.76 -11.77
CA SER A 82 -2.17 -21.38 -12.91
C SER A 82 -0.78 -20.79 -13.08
N PRO A 83 0.19 -21.57 -13.62
CA PRO A 83 1.51 -21.05 -13.95
C PRO A 83 1.45 -19.88 -14.93
N GLY A 84 2.32 -18.89 -14.76
CA GLY A 84 2.42 -17.73 -15.63
C GLY A 84 3.52 -16.76 -15.18
N PRO A 85 3.76 -15.69 -15.96
CA PRO A 85 4.69 -14.64 -15.55
C PRO A 85 4.28 -13.99 -14.23
N CYS A 86 5.26 -13.77 -13.34
CA CYS A 86 5.05 -13.02 -12.11
C CYS A 86 5.17 -11.52 -12.40
N VAL A 87 4.21 -10.72 -11.90
CA VAL A 87 4.22 -9.26 -11.99
C VAL A 87 4.39 -8.69 -10.59
N HIS A 88 5.35 -7.77 -10.42
CA HIS A 88 5.61 -7.08 -9.16
C HIS A 88 5.26 -5.60 -9.31
N PHE A 89 4.35 -5.11 -8.46
CA PHE A 89 4.08 -3.68 -8.32
C PHE A 89 4.88 -3.14 -7.15
N ASN A 90 5.76 -2.19 -7.40
CA ASN A 90 6.51 -1.47 -6.37
C ASN A 90 6.01 -0.03 -6.30
N SER A 91 5.79 0.48 -5.09
CA SER A 91 5.31 1.83 -4.82
C SER A 91 5.77 2.26 -3.42
N HIS A 92 5.58 3.54 -3.10
CA HIS A 92 5.87 4.10 -1.78
C HIS A 92 4.62 4.78 -1.22
N ILE A 93 4.51 4.81 0.11
CA ILE A 93 3.36 5.38 0.85
C ILE A 93 3.71 6.67 1.57
N ASP A 94 4.96 7.08 1.53
CA ASP A 94 5.44 8.29 2.17
C ASP A 94 5.26 9.52 1.30
N VAL A 95 5.06 10.64 1.98
CA VAL A 95 4.86 11.95 1.36
C VAL A 95 5.87 12.95 1.94
N VAL A 96 6.08 14.04 1.24
CA VAL A 96 6.82 15.19 1.76
C VAL A 96 5.90 16.13 2.53
N GLU A 97 6.48 17.09 3.24
CA GLU A 97 5.71 18.14 3.91
C GLU A 97 4.88 18.93 2.90
N ALA A 98 3.68 19.33 3.32
CA ALA A 98 2.80 20.13 2.49
C ALA A 98 3.20 21.62 2.59
N GLY A 99 4.03 22.07 1.64
CA GLY A 99 4.41 23.48 1.50
C GLY A 99 5.83 23.80 1.94
#